data_AF-A0A8X6JRN9-F1
#
_entry.id   AF-A0A8X6JRN9-F1
#
_cell.length_a   1.000
_cell.length_b   1.000
_cell.length_c   1.000
_cell.angle_alpha   90.00
_cell.angle_beta   90.00
_cell.angle_gamma   90.00
#
_symmetry.space_group_name_H-M   'P 1'
#
loop_
_entity.id
_entity.type
_entity.pdbx_description
1 polymer ?
#
loop_
_entity_poly.entity_id
_entity_poly.type
_entity_poly.pdbx_seq_one_letter_code
_entity_poly.pdbx_strand_id
1 'polypeptide(L)'
;MKSKTSQLIDHLFAIPSSTCENPSTDFLKSVAMSYTTDDLIFDWEEEVPLVVDDSIELPQHNLVDTTLGDCTKHYSTGNFTCIEVVFTLKRRLGYYMFHTYIPTCLIVIMSWISFWIKPEAVPARVTLCVTSLLTLSTQHAQSQKSLPPVSYIKAIDIFMSSCTVFVFASLMEYALVNILLGEGAEDGSSDEDGRKPQQPQRNSGPKNSRNVVIVPKMQESSPPLPNGTKPNPVSSAYRHNRHRHRALLVDKISRVVFPLSFVILNTAYWSVYLDTVDGPLVL
;
A
#
# COMPACT_ATOMS: atom_id res chain seq x y z
N MET A 1 -57.87 0.38 1.28
CA MET A 1 -57.04 -0.83 1.16
C MET A 1 -56.01 -0.60 0.07
N LYS A 2 -54.93 0.08 0.42
CA LYS A 2 -53.71 0.21 -0.39
C LYS A 2 -52.73 -0.84 0.13
N SER A 3 -51.85 -1.32 -0.72
CA SER A 3 -50.75 -2.27 -0.44
C SER A 3 -51.03 -3.69 -0.89
N LYS A 4 -50.73 -3.96 -2.17
CA LYS A 4 -50.14 -5.23 -2.65
C LYS A 4 -49.49 -5.14 -4.04
N THR A 5 -49.12 -3.94 -4.51
CA THR A 5 -48.57 -3.73 -5.86
C THR A 5 -47.12 -3.24 -5.86
N SER A 6 -46.40 -3.38 -4.73
CA SER A 6 -45.04 -2.85 -4.58
C SER A 6 -44.01 -3.89 -4.15
N GLN A 7 -44.30 -5.19 -4.32
CA GLN A 7 -43.39 -6.28 -3.94
C GLN A 7 -43.02 -7.24 -5.08
N LEU A 8 -43.35 -6.91 -6.33
CA LEU A 8 -42.95 -7.74 -7.49
C LEU A 8 -41.87 -7.10 -8.38
N ILE A 9 -41.36 -5.92 -8.05
CA ILE A 9 -40.27 -5.25 -8.79
C ILE A 9 -38.90 -5.48 -8.13
N ASP A 10 -38.86 -5.98 -6.89
CA ASP A 10 -37.60 -6.18 -6.15
C ASP A 10 -36.91 -7.54 -6.40
N HIS A 11 -37.44 -8.39 -7.30
CA HIS A 11 -36.86 -9.70 -7.60
C HIS A 11 -35.99 -9.77 -8.86
N LEU A 12 -35.70 -8.64 -9.51
CA LEU A 12 -34.78 -8.56 -10.66
C LEU A 12 -33.36 -8.08 -10.28
N PHE A 13 -33.00 -8.10 -9.00
CA PHE A 13 -31.66 -7.72 -8.57
C PHE A 13 -30.65 -8.86 -8.76
N ALA A 14 -29.74 -8.64 -9.71
CA ALA A 14 -28.39 -9.19 -9.78
C ALA A 14 -28.23 -10.72 -9.84
N ILE A 15 -28.17 -11.27 -11.06
CA ILE A 15 -27.40 -12.49 -11.32
C ILE A 15 -25.99 -12.05 -11.79
N PRO A 16 -24.92 -12.64 -11.22
CA PRO A 16 -23.55 -12.19 -11.48
C PRO A 16 -23.11 -12.63 -12.88
N SER A 17 -22.88 -11.69 -13.78
CA SER A 17 -22.06 -11.95 -14.97
C SER A 17 -20.61 -12.07 -14.54
N SER A 18 -20.21 -13.32 -14.39
CA SER A 18 -18.83 -13.76 -14.40
C SER A 18 -18.32 -13.68 -15.83
N THR A 19 -17.78 -12.54 -16.22
CA THR A 19 -16.85 -12.43 -17.35
C THR A 19 -15.84 -11.34 -17.04
N CYS A 20 -14.58 -11.75 -17.00
CA CYS A 20 -13.44 -10.87 -16.80
C CYS A 20 -13.16 -10.11 -18.10
N GLU A 21 -13.93 -9.07 -18.39
CA GLU A 21 -13.53 -8.08 -19.39
C GLU A 21 -14.26 -6.78 -19.03
N ASN A 22 -13.55 -5.67 -18.82
CA ASN A 22 -14.18 -4.36 -18.67
C ASN A 22 -15.06 -4.12 -19.90
N PRO A 23 -16.37 -3.86 -19.75
CA PRO A 23 -16.98 -2.99 -18.74
C PRO A 23 -18.02 -3.69 -17.83
N SER A 24 -18.49 -3.00 -16.78
CA SER A 24 -19.66 -3.43 -16.00
C SER A 24 -20.88 -3.41 -16.91
N THR A 25 -21.38 -4.60 -17.23
CA THR A 25 -22.58 -4.78 -18.06
C THR A 25 -23.77 -4.98 -17.15
N ASP A 26 -24.67 -4.01 -17.14
CA ASP A 26 -25.95 -4.08 -16.43
C ASP A 26 -27.06 -4.46 -17.41
N PHE A 27 -28.05 -5.21 -16.94
CA PHE A 27 -29.14 -5.73 -17.77
C PHE A 27 -30.49 -5.32 -17.19
N LEU A 28 -31.39 -4.85 -18.04
CA LEU A 28 -32.81 -4.72 -17.74
C LEU A 28 -33.56 -5.77 -18.55
N LYS A 29 -34.30 -6.66 -17.90
CA LYS A 29 -35.01 -7.76 -18.58
C LYS A 29 -36.50 -7.71 -18.28
N SER A 30 -37.32 -7.86 -19.31
CA SER A 30 -38.78 -8.02 -19.20
C SER A 30 -39.17 -9.40 -19.72
N VAL A 31 -39.81 -10.21 -18.86
CA VAL A 31 -40.13 -11.63 -19.12
C VAL A 31 -41.62 -11.88 -18.90
N ALA A 32 -42.27 -12.59 -19.83
CA ALA A 32 -43.62 -13.11 -19.60
C ALA A 32 -43.53 -14.34 -18.69
N MET A 33 -44.09 -14.26 -17.47
CA MET A 33 -44.01 -15.37 -16.49
C MET A 33 -45.14 -16.39 -16.59
N SER A 34 -46.30 -15.99 -17.11
CA SER A 34 -47.52 -16.81 -17.09
C SER A 34 -48.07 -17.17 -18.47
N TYR A 35 -47.50 -16.58 -19.52
CA TYR A 35 -47.93 -16.77 -20.90
C TYR A 35 -46.77 -17.33 -21.71
N THR A 36 -47.08 -18.33 -22.55
CA THR A 36 -46.11 -18.88 -23.48
C THR A 36 -46.04 -18.04 -24.75
N THR A 37 -45.06 -18.30 -25.62
CA THR A 37 -44.92 -17.62 -26.91
C THR A 37 -46.15 -17.75 -27.82
N ASP A 38 -47.00 -18.75 -27.57
CA ASP A 38 -48.22 -18.96 -28.36
C ASP A 38 -49.32 -17.94 -27.99
N ASP A 39 -49.28 -17.39 -26.77
CA ASP A 39 -50.26 -16.43 -26.26
C ASP A 39 -49.76 -14.98 -26.28
N LEU A 40 -48.46 -14.78 -26.07
CA LEU A 40 -47.85 -13.46 -25.93
C LEU A 40 -46.40 -13.46 -26.43
N ILE A 41 -46.08 -12.50 -27.30
CA ILE A 41 -44.73 -12.25 -27.82
C ILE A 41 -44.38 -10.79 -27.53
N PHE A 42 -43.20 -10.56 -26.95
CA PHE A 42 -42.61 -9.24 -26.84
C PHE A 42 -41.72 -9.00 -28.04
N ASP A 43 -41.87 -7.83 -28.65
CA ASP A 43 -41.04 -7.38 -29.77
C ASP A 43 -40.63 -5.93 -29.57
N TRP A 44 -39.48 -5.57 -30.14
CA TRP A 44 -38.97 -4.20 -30.08
C TRP A 44 -39.66 -3.34 -31.15
N GLU A 45 -39.94 -2.08 -30.82
CA GLU A 45 -40.46 -1.12 -31.79
C GLU A 45 -39.40 -0.85 -32.89
N GLU A 46 -39.76 -0.88 -34.16
CA GLU A 46 -38.81 -0.77 -35.27
C GLU A 46 -38.17 0.64 -35.39
N GLU A 47 -38.93 1.70 -35.11
CA GLU A 47 -38.47 3.09 -35.32
C GLU A 47 -37.67 3.64 -34.13
N VAL A 48 -38.19 3.51 -32.91
CA VAL A 48 -37.55 4.05 -31.70
C VAL A 48 -37.77 3.09 -30.53
N PRO A 49 -36.99 1.99 -30.46
CA PRO A 49 -37.17 0.97 -29.42
C PRO A 49 -36.77 1.45 -28.02
N LEU A 50 -35.89 2.45 -27.92
CA LEU A 50 -35.45 3.02 -26.64
C LEU A 50 -35.01 4.46 -26.82
N VAL A 51 -35.52 5.36 -25.97
CA VAL A 51 -35.05 6.74 -25.86
C VAL A 51 -34.17 6.84 -24.62
N VAL A 52 -32.86 6.98 -24.83
CA VAL A 52 -31.91 7.32 -23.77
C VAL A 52 -31.54 8.79 -23.95
N ASP A 53 -31.59 9.55 -22.86
CA ASP A 53 -31.17 10.95 -22.89
C ASP A 53 -29.63 11.03 -22.92
N ASP A 54 -29.08 11.69 -23.94
CA ASP A 54 -27.64 11.85 -24.13
C ASP A 54 -26.95 12.65 -23.01
N SER A 55 -27.72 13.39 -22.19
CA SER A 55 -27.22 14.19 -21.07
C SER A 55 -27.25 13.45 -19.72
N ILE A 56 -27.55 12.15 -19.70
CA ILE A 56 -27.61 11.40 -18.44
C ILE A 56 -26.21 11.17 -17.85
N GLU A 57 -25.92 11.86 -16.75
CA GLU A 57 -24.68 11.69 -16.00
C GLU A 57 -24.89 10.84 -14.75
N LEU A 58 -24.21 9.69 -14.69
CA LEU A 58 -24.16 8.84 -13.51
C LEU A 58 -22.99 9.27 -12.61
N PRO A 59 -23.16 9.36 -11.27
CA PRO A 59 -22.11 9.84 -10.37
C PRO A 59 -20.80 9.02 -10.37
N GLN A 60 -20.88 7.73 -10.69
CA GLN A 60 -19.75 6.78 -10.59
C GLN A 60 -19.42 6.06 -11.90
N HIS A 61 -20.28 6.14 -12.90
CA HIS A 61 -20.16 5.41 -14.17
C HIS A 61 -20.49 6.35 -15.34
N ASN A 62 -20.05 5.99 -16.54
CA ASN A 62 -20.44 6.59 -17.80
C ASN A 62 -21.18 5.53 -18.60
N LEU A 63 -22.32 5.90 -19.17
CA LEU A 63 -22.98 5.07 -20.16
C LEU A 63 -22.17 5.15 -21.46
N VAL A 64 -21.66 4.01 -21.92
CA VAL A 64 -20.86 3.91 -23.15
C VAL A 64 -21.75 3.52 -24.31
N ASP A 65 -22.53 2.46 -24.13
CA ASP A 65 -23.38 1.91 -25.17
C ASP A 65 -24.63 1.25 -24.56
N THR A 66 -25.68 1.15 -25.36
CA THR A 66 -26.93 0.48 -24.99
C THR A 66 -27.34 -0.43 -26.14
N THR A 67 -27.35 -1.75 -25.90
CA THR A 67 -27.76 -2.73 -26.91
C THR A 67 -29.07 -3.39 -26.53
N LEU A 68 -29.88 -3.71 -27.54
CA LEU A 68 -31.16 -4.38 -27.39
C LEU A 68 -31.01 -5.85 -27.76
N GLY A 69 -31.60 -6.73 -26.96
CA GLY A 69 -31.52 -8.17 -27.14
C GLY A 69 -32.85 -8.87 -26.92
N ASP A 70 -32.95 -10.07 -27.47
CA ASP A 70 -33.99 -11.06 -27.17
C ASP A 70 -33.36 -12.14 -26.29
N CYS A 71 -33.98 -12.40 -25.14
CA CYS A 71 -33.52 -13.35 -24.13
C CYS A 71 -34.48 -14.52 -23.94
N THR A 72 -35.38 -14.77 -24.90
CA THR A 72 -36.44 -15.78 -24.86
C THR A 72 -35.90 -17.12 -24.38
N LYS A 73 -36.58 -17.71 -23.38
CA LYS A 73 -36.12 -18.93 -22.71
C LYS A 73 -37.01 -20.12 -23.06
N HIS A 74 -36.34 -21.21 -23.38
CA HIS A 74 -36.95 -22.52 -23.61
C HIS A 74 -36.90 -23.33 -22.33
N TYR A 75 -38.07 -23.58 -21.71
CA TYR A 75 -38.22 -24.48 -20.57
C TYR A 75 -38.97 -25.74 -20.96
N SER A 76 -38.89 -26.79 -20.13
CA SER A 76 -39.65 -28.02 -20.34
C SER A 76 -41.17 -27.81 -20.31
N THR A 77 -41.64 -26.75 -19.67
CA THR A 77 -43.04 -26.37 -19.56
C THR A 77 -43.55 -25.52 -20.74
N GLY A 78 -42.66 -25.06 -21.63
CA GLY A 78 -42.98 -24.16 -22.73
C GLY A 78 -41.94 -23.05 -22.93
N ASN A 79 -42.12 -22.27 -23.98
CA ASN A 79 -41.25 -21.14 -24.32
C ASN A 79 -41.84 -19.86 -23.75
N PHE A 80 -41.01 -19.02 -23.15
CA PHE A 80 -41.42 -17.75 -22.57
C PHE A 80 -40.63 -16.61 -23.20
N THR A 81 -41.35 -15.68 -23.83
CA THR A 81 -40.78 -14.49 -24.49
C THR A 81 -40.08 -13.58 -23.47
N CYS A 82 -38.93 -13.04 -23.86
CA CYS A 82 -38.09 -12.18 -23.02
C CYS A 82 -37.36 -11.17 -23.90
N ILE A 83 -37.44 -9.90 -23.53
CA ILE A 83 -36.63 -8.84 -24.15
C ILE A 83 -35.69 -8.25 -23.09
N GLU A 84 -34.47 -7.89 -23.50
CA GLU A 84 -33.49 -7.28 -22.61
C GLU A 84 -32.82 -6.05 -23.21
N VAL A 85 -32.53 -5.08 -22.35
CA VAL A 85 -31.66 -3.95 -22.64
C VAL A 85 -30.36 -4.19 -21.89
N VAL A 86 -29.25 -4.07 -22.60
CA VAL A 86 -27.91 -4.27 -22.08
C VAL A 86 -27.22 -2.90 -22.04
N PHE A 87 -26.90 -2.43 -20.84
CA PHE A 87 -26.21 -1.17 -20.61
C PHE A 87 -24.72 -1.44 -20.37
N THR A 88 -23.87 -0.90 -21.24
CA THR A 88 -22.42 -0.97 -21.13
C THR A 88 -21.94 0.24 -20.35
N LEU A 89 -21.55 0.05 -19.09
CA LEU A 89 -21.15 1.13 -18.18
C LEU A 89 -19.63 1.12 -17.94
N LYS A 90 -18.95 2.25 -18.20
CA LYS A 90 -17.53 2.45 -17.88
C LYS A 90 -17.38 3.21 -16.56
N ARG A 91 -16.58 2.69 -15.62
CA ARG A 91 -16.38 3.32 -14.31
C ARG A 91 -15.61 4.64 -14.42
N ARG A 92 -16.07 5.70 -13.73
CA ARG A 92 -15.33 6.97 -13.56
C ARG A 92 -14.26 6.80 -12.47
N LEU A 93 -12.99 6.89 -12.84
CA LEU A 93 -11.86 6.62 -11.94
C LEU A 93 -11.36 7.85 -11.19
N GLY A 94 -11.77 9.06 -11.60
CA GLY A 94 -11.26 10.33 -11.07
C GLY A 94 -11.37 10.45 -9.55
N TYR A 95 -12.50 10.02 -8.97
CA TYR A 95 -12.70 10.06 -7.51
C TYR A 95 -11.64 9.25 -6.75
N TYR A 96 -11.32 8.04 -7.21
CA TYR A 96 -10.34 7.17 -6.57
C TYR A 96 -8.91 7.74 -6.70
N MET A 97 -8.59 8.45 -7.79
CA MET A 97 -7.30 9.16 -7.95
C MET A 97 -7.06 10.13 -6.80
N PHE A 98 -8.00 11.04 -6.57
CA PHE A 98 -7.82 12.12 -5.59
C PHE A 98 -7.94 11.64 -4.15
N HIS A 99 -8.86 10.73 -3.85
CA HIS A 99 -9.14 10.32 -2.47
C HIS A 99 -8.36 9.08 -2.01
N THR A 100 -7.81 8.29 -2.93
CA THR A 100 -7.08 7.07 -2.58
C THR A 100 -5.64 7.07 -3.06
N TYR A 101 -5.37 7.33 -4.33
CA TYR A 101 -3.99 7.28 -4.86
C TYR A 101 -3.12 8.44 -4.36
N ILE A 102 -3.61 9.68 -4.36
CA ILE A 102 -2.81 10.83 -3.89
C ILE A 102 -2.43 10.68 -2.40
N PRO A 103 -3.37 10.40 -1.46
CA PRO A 103 -3.02 10.26 -0.05
C PRO A 103 -2.04 9.10 0.21
N THR A 104 -2.19 7.97 -0.49
CA THR A 104 -1.29 6.82 -0.33
C THR A 104 0.12 7.11 -0.85
N CYS A 105 0.26 7.82 -1.97
CA CYS A 105 1.56 8.30 -2.45
C CYS A 105 2.23 9.22 -1.42
N LEU A 106 1.47 10.15 -0.81
CA LEU A 106 2.00 11.03 0.23
C LEU A 106 2.47 10.25 1.46
N ILE A 107 1.73 9.23 1.90
CA ILE A 107 2.14 8.38 3.03
C ILE A 107 3.44 7.65 2.73
N VAL A 108 3.59 7.10 1.51
CA VAL A 108 4.81 6.42 1.10
C VAL A 108 5.99 7.40 1.02
N ILE A 109 5.78 8.62 0.52
CA ILE A 109 6.79 9.69 0.53
C ILE A 109 7.23 10.01 1.97
N MET A 110 6.29 10.14 2.91
CA MET A 110 6.58 10.40 4.31
C MET A 110 7.41 9.29 4.96
N SER A 111 7.19 8.03 4.54
CA SER A 111 7.93 6.89 5.09
C SER A 111 9.43 6.94 4.80
N TRP A 112 9.85 7.29 3.57
CA TRP A 112 11.28 7.37 3.24
C TRP A 112 11.90 8.75 3.53
N ILE A 113 11.09 9.81 3.75
CA ILE A 113 11.61 11.09 4.28
C ILE A 113 12.25 10.86 5.65
N SER A 114 11.80 9.84 6.39
CA SER A 114 12.42 9.43 7.66
C SER A 114 13.91 9.07 7.51
N PHE A 115 14.41 8.71 6.32
CA PHE A 115 15.84 8.46 6.08
C PHE A 115 16.70 9.73 6.08
N TRP A 116 16.09 10.90 5.86
CA TRP A 116 16.81 12.17 6.01
C TRP A 116 17.17 12.43 7.48
N ILE A 117 16.42 11.81 8.41
CA ILE A 117 16.57 11.67 9.88
C ILE A 117 17.58 12.62 10.52
N LYS A 118 18.27 12.37 11.63
CA LYS A 118 19.53 11.63 11.80
C LYS A 118 19.26 10.40 12.67
N PRO A 119 20.13 9.36 12.67
CA PRO A 119 19.84 8.11 13.39
C PRO A 119 19.75 8.28 14.91
N GLU A 120 20.27 9.39 15.44
CA GLU A 120 20.22 9.79 16.85
C GLU A 120 18.79 10.00 17.37
N ALA A 121 17.83 10.34 16.50
CA ALA A 121 16.42 10.58 16.86
C ALA A 121 15.54 9.34 16.60
N VAL A 122 15.91 8.22 17.22
CA VAL A 122 15.21 6.91 17.20
C VAL A 122 13.68 7.02 17.32
N PRO A 123 13.12 7.66 18.37
CA PRO A 123 11.67 7.65 18.59
C PRO A 123 10.88 8.34 17.46
N ALA A 124 11.41 9.42 16.89
CA ALA A 124 10.74 10.14 15.80
C ALA A 124 10.61 9.27 14.54
N ARG A 125 11.68 8.54 14.18
CA ARG A 125 11.70 7.70 12.97
C ARG A 125 10.74 6.53 13.08
N VAL A 126 10.75 5.83 14.22
CA VAL A 126 9.83 4.69 14.47
C VAL A 126 8.37 5.14 14.42
N THR A 127 8.05 6.23 15.13
CA THR A 127 6.67 6.73 15.15
C THR A 127 6.19 7.09 13.75
N LEU A 128 6.99 7.77 12.94
CA LEU A 128 6.60 8.11 11.56
C LEU A 128 6.33 6.86 10.70
N CYS A 129 7.19 5.84 10.77
CA CYS A 129 7.02 4.60 10.01
C CYS A 129 5.79 3.79 10.47
N VAL A 130 5.60 3.65 11.79
CA VAL A 130 4.46 2.90 12.36
C VAL A 130 3.14 3.62 12.10
N THR A 131 3.09 4.94 12.26
CA THR A 131 1.90 5.73 11.91
C THR A 131 1.58 5.58 10.43
N SER A 132 2.58 5.63 9.55
CA SER A 132 2.37 5.43 8.11
C SER A 132 1.77 4.06 7.78
N LEU A 133 2.25 2.98 8.43
CA LEU A 133 1.67 1.63 8.27
C LEU A 133 0.22 1.55 8.74
N LEU A 134 -0.08 2.14 9.90
CA LEU A 134 -1.44 2.18 10.45
C LEU A 134 -2.38 2.96 9.53
N THR A 135 -1.92 4.10 9.01
CA THR A 135 -2.70 4.91 8.05
C THR A 135 -2.93 4.14 6.74
N LEU A 136 -1.92 3.47 6.19
CA LEU A 136 -2.09 2.64 4.99
C LEU A 136 -3.07 1.48 5.22
N SER A 137 -2.98 0.80 6.36
CA SER A 137 -3.90 -0.29 6.71
C SER A 137 -5.35 0.22 6.82
N THR A 138 -5.54 1.38 7.44
CA THR A 138 -6.85 2.02 7.56
C THR A 138 -7.41 2.42 6.20
N GLN A 139 -6.58 3.04 5.35
CA GLN A 139 -6.94 3.43 4.00
C GLN A 139 -7.29 2.20 3.13
N HIS A 140 -6.53 1.12 3.25
CA HIS A 140 -6.82 -0.13 2.53
C HIS A 140 -8.19 -0.69 2.94
N ALA A 141 -8.50 -0.73 4.23
CA ALA A 141 -9.81 -1.15 4.73
C ALA A 141 -10.93 -0.21 4.26
N GLN A 142 -10.71 1.11 4.22
CA GLN A 142 -11.68 2.07 3.70
C GLN A 142 -11.96 1.84 2.23
N SER A 143 -10.92 1.59 1.42
CA SER A 143 -11.07 1.28 0.00
C SER A 143 -11.89 0.00 -0.23
N GLN A 144 -11.69 -1.04 0.59
CA GLN A 144 -12.48 -2.27 0.51
C GLN A 144 -13.95 -2.09 0.91
N LYS A 145 -14.29 -1.09 1.73
CA LYS A 145 -15.70 -0.81 2.10
C LYS A 145 -16.46 -0.10 0.98
N SER A 146 -15.76 0.70 0.19
CA SER A 146 -16.35 1.44 -0.94
C SER A 146 -16.53 0.59 -2.19
N LEU A 147 -16.05 -0.65 -2.19
CA LEU A 147 -16.14 -1.60 -3.30
C LEU A 147 -16.84 -2.86 -2.80
N PRO A 148 -17.71 -3.51 -3.60
CA PRO A 148 -18.30 -4.79 -3.21
C PRO A 148 -17.18 -5.81 -2.95
N PRO A 149 -17.31 -6.66 -1.92
CA PRO A 149 -16.31 -7.69 -1.66
C PRO A 149 -16.33 -8.68 -2.83
N VAL A 150 -15.18 -8.83 -3.46
CA VAL A 150 -14.96 -9.75 -4.58
C VAL A 150 -13.79 -10.66 -4.22
N SER A 151 -13.87 -11.93 -4.63
CA SER A 151 -12.85 -12.94 -4.31
C SER A 151 -11.59 -12.84 -5.19
N TYR A 152 -11.59 -11.99 -6.22
CA TYR A 152 -10.43 -11.79 -7.10
C TYR A 152 -9.57 -10.60 -6.67
N ILE A 153 -8.31 -10.63 -7.07
CA ILE A 153 -7.34 -9.56 -6.78
C ILE A 153 -7.69 -8.35 -7.65
N LYS A 154 -7.95 -7.20 -7.01
CA LYS A 154 -8.20 -5.93 -7.72
C LYS A 154 -6.90 -5.16 -7.95
N ALA A 155 -6.84 -4.36 -9.02
CA ALA A 155 -5.69 -3.48 -9.28
C ALA A 155 -5.37 -2.54 -8.12
N ILE A 156 -6.40 -2.07 -7.40
CA ILE A 156 -6.24 -1.24 -6.19
C ILE A 156 -5.60 -2.01 -5.02
N ASP A 157 -5.87 -3.32 -4.91
CA ASP A 157 -5.32 -4.17 -3.85
C ASP A 157 -3.82 -4.40 -4.08
N ILE A 158 -3.42 -4.61 -5.34
CA ILE A 158 -2.01 -4.73 -5.74
C ILE A 158 -1.25 -3.45 -5.42
N PHE A 159 -1.80 -2.28 -5.77
CA PHE A 159 -1.19 -0.99 -5.47
C PHE A 159 -1.02 -0.77 -3.96
N MET A 160 -2.09 -0.95 -3.18
CA MET A 160 -2.06 -0.81 -1.72
C MET A 160 -1.10 -1.79 -1.04
N SER A 161 -1.05 -3.04 -1.51
CA SER A 161 -0.12 -4.07 -1.01
C SER A 161 1.32 -3.66 -1.28
N SER A 162 1.63 -3.22 -2.51
CA SER A 162 2.98 -2.77 -2.86
C SER A 162 3.46 -1.59 -2.03
N CYS A 163 2.61 -0.58 -1.82
CA CYS A 163 2.89 0.56 -0.94
C CYS A 163 3.14 0.12 0.51
N THR A 164 2.37 -0.85 1.00
CA THR A 164 2.54 -1.40 2.36
C THR A 164 3.90 -2.10 2.51
N VAL A 165 4.30 -2.90 1.52
CA VAL A 165 5.63 -3.53 1.50
C VAL A 165 6.75 -2.48 1.50
N PHE A 166 6.58 -1.38 0.77
CA PHE A 166 7.55 -0.28 0.76
C PHE A 166 7.72 0.40 2.13
N VAL A 167 6.62 0.72 2.80
CA VAL A 167 6.67 1.31 4.15
C VAL A 167 7.25 0.32 5.15
N PHE A 168 6.88 -0.96 5.05
CA PHE A 168 7.45 -2.02 5.89
C PHE A 168 8.95 -2.20 5.67
N ALA A 169 9.42 -2.17 4.42
CA ALA A 169 10.84 -2.20 4.08
C ALA A 169 11.59 -1.00 4.69
N SER A 170 10.96 0.18 4.73
CA SER A 170 11.53 1.36 5.39
C SER A 170 11.67 1.18 6.91
N LEU A 171 10.69 0.54 7.56
CA LEU A 171 10.78 0.19 8.98
C LEU A 171 11.88 -0.86 9.23
N MET A 172 12.00 -1.85 8.35
CA MET A 172 13.01 -2.89 8.47
C MET A 172 14.42 -2.36 8.24
N GLU A 173 14.61 -1.43 7.30
CA GLU A 173 15.88 -0.73 7.11
C GLU A 173 16.30 0.01 8.39
N TYR A 174 15.37 0.71 9.01
CA TYR A 174 15.62 1.39 10.26
C TYR A 174 16.02 0.42 11.38
N ALA A 175 15.37 -0.73 11.48
CA ALA A 175 15.73 -1.77 12.44
C ALA A 175 17.17 -2.28 12.20
N LEU A 176 17.54 -2.51 10.93
CA LEU A 176 18.90 -2.92 10.54
C LEU A 176 19.94 -1.85 10.89
N VAL A 177 19.65 -0.57 10.64
CA VAL A 177 20.53 0.55 11.01
C VAL A 177 20.73 0.59 12.52
N ASN A 178 19.67 0.40 13.30
CA ASN A 178 19.75 0.39 14.77
C ASN A 178 20.55 -0.79 15.32
N ILE A 179 20.36 -1.99 14.76
CA ILE A 179 21.14 -3.19 15.13
C ILE A 179 22.62 -2.96 14.80
N LEU A 180 22.95 -2.47 13.61
CA LEU A 180 24.33 -2.18 13.22
C LEU A 180 24.99 -1.11 14.11
N LEU A 181 24.23 -0.14 14.61
CA LEU A 181 24.72 0.85 15.57
C LEU A 181 24.87 0.26 16.98
N GLY A 182 23.95 -0.62 17.40
CA GLY A 182 23.95 -1.28 18.71
C GLY A 182 25.06 -2.33 18.87
N GLU A 183 25.33 -3.15 17.84
CA GLU A 183 26.44 -4.11 17.82
C GLU A 183 27.82 -3.44 17.98
N GLY A 184 27.92 -2.15 17.62
CA GLY A 184 29.12 -1.34 17.87
C GLY A 184 29.29 -0.88 19.32
N ALA A 185 28.23 -0.91 20.13
CA ALA A 185 28.22 -0.49 21.52
C ALA A 185 28.43 -1.66 22.51
N GLU A 186 27.91 -2.85 22.20
CA GLU A 186 28.03 -4.03 23.07
C GLU A 186 29.45 -4.64 23.09
N ASP A 187 30.22 -4.49 22.00
CA ASP A 187 31.62 -4.93 21.92
C ASP A 187 32.58 -4.04 22.74
N GLY A 188 32.06 -2.95 23.35
CA GLY A 188 32.80 -2.05 24.24
C GLY A 188 32.34 -2.06 25.71
N SER A 189 31.20 -2.68 26.03
CA SER A 189 30.58 -2.63 27.37
C SER A 189 30.82 -3.86 28.24
N SER A 190 31.54 -4.88 27.75
CA SER A 190 31.88 -6.07 28.54
C SER A 190 32.97 -5.85 29.61
N ASP A 191 33.47 -4.62 29.80
CA ASP A 191 34.52 -4.28 30.79
C ASP A 191 34.16 -3.03 31.65
N GLU A 192 32.88 -2.69 31.85
CA GLU A 192 32.44 -1.73 32.90
C GLU A 192 31.25 -2.27 33.73
N ASP A 193 31.45 -3.41 34.39
CA ASP A 193 30.70 -3.69 35.63
C ASP A 193 31.42 -2.99 36.79
N GLY A 194 30.77 -2.00 37.40
CA GLY A 194 31.15 -1.53 38.73
C GLY A 194 31.56 -0.07 38.92
N ARG A 195 30.94 0.93 38.27
CA ARG A 195 30.82 2.25 38.93
C ARG A 195 29.63 3.08 38.46
N LYS A 196 28.59 3.16 39.31
CA LYS A 196 27.51 4.15 39.20
C LYS A 196 28.10 5.57 39.09
N PRO A 197 27.60 6.45 38.22
CA PRO A 197 27.98 7.86 38.23
C PRO A 197 27.36 8.55 39.45
N GLN A 198 28.19 8.88 40.44
CA GLN A 198 27.80 9.73 41.55
C GLN A 198 27.89 11.20 41.09
N GLN A 199 26.77 11.91 41.15
CA GLN A 199 26.64 13.34 40.82
C GLN A 199 27.74 14.18 41.49
N PRO A 200 28.43 15.10 40.78
CA PRO A 200 29.32 16.06 41.42
C PRO A 200 28.48 17.17 42.07
N GLN A 201 28.47 17.21 43.40
CA GLN A 201 28.06 18.39 44.16
C GLN A 201 29.07 19.52 43.94
N ARG A 202 28.52 20.74 43.81
CA ARG A 202 29.22 21.97 43.48
C ARG A 202 29.75 22.68 44.73
N ASN A 203 31.05 23.02 44.67
CA ASN A 203 31.80 24.12 45.32
C ASN A 203 32.05 24.17 46.83
N SER A 204 33.34 24.14 47.20
CA SER A 204 34.09 25.26 47.83
C SER A 204 35.61 24.94 47.84
N GLY A 205 36.46 25.85 47.31
CA GLY A 205 37.91 25.62 47.06
C GLY A 205 38.82 25.83 48.29
N PRO A 206 40.10 26.27 48.15
CA PRO A 206 41.06 26.11 47.04
C PRO A 206 42.43 25.53 47.54
N LYS A 207 43.34 25.11 46.61
CA LYS A 207 44.79 25.43 46.62
C LYS A 207 45.62 24.58 45.62
N ASN A 208 46.12 25.28 44.60
CA ASN A 208 47.54 25.44 44.23
C ASN A 208 48.44 24.18 44.01
N SER A 209 48.77 23.87 42.75
CA SER A 209 50.14 23.98 42.19
C SER A 209 50.37 23.16 40.90
N ARG A 210 50.76 23.91 39.86
CA ARG A 210 51.85 23.66 38.88
C ARG A 210 51.85 22.42 37.96
N ASN A 211 51.73 22.77 36.67
CA ASN A 211 52.60 22.44 35.53
C ASN A 211 52.55 21.06 34.86
N VAL A 212 52.01 21.13 33.65
CA VAL A 212 52.16 20.27 32.46
C VAL A 212 53.63 19.92 32.17
N VAL A 213 53.91 18.64 31.93
CA VAL A 213 54.91 18.17 30.96
C VAL A 213 54.40 16.86 30.33
N ILE A 214 54.27 16.85 29.01
CA ILE A 214 54.00 15.66 28.17
C ILE A 214 55.35 15.12 27.70
N VAL A 215 55.63 13.83 27.92
CA VAL A 215 56.65 13.05 27.17
C VAL A 215 56.16 11.59 27.07
N PRO A 216 56.12 10.95 25.88
CA PRO A 216 55.86 9.52 25.75
C PRO A 216 57.18 8.74 25.81
N LYS A 217 57.25 7.68 26.63
CA LYS A 217 58.37 6.73 26.64
C LYS A 217 57.91 5.39 26.10
N MET A 218 58.38 5.05 24.90
CA MET A 218 58.36 3.68 24.35
C MET A 218 59.44 2.85 25.06
N GLN A 219 59.07 1.67 25.56
CA GLN A 219 60.03 0.63 25.91
C GLN A 219 59.37 -0.73 25.65
N GLU A 220 59.94 -1.46 24.71
CA GLU A 220 59.53 -2.80 24.28
C GLU A 220 60.34 -3.87 25.04
N SER A 221 59.65 -4.87 25.60
CA SER A 221 60.20 -6.19 25.88
C SER A 221 59.06 -7.21 26.11
N SER A 222 59.19 -8.40 25.53
CA SER A 222 58.33 -9.61 25.68
C SER A 222 59.23 -10.84 25.89
N PRO A 223 58.79 -12.12 26.12
CA PRO A 223 57.49 -12.78 26.48
C PRO A 223 57.64 -13.81 27.68
N PRO A 224 56.76 -14.80 28.08
CA PRO A 224 55.64 -15.48 27.37
C PRO A 224 54.28 -15.76 28.13
N LEU A 225 53.32 -16.27 27.33
CA LEU A 225 51.87 -16.64 27.43
C LEU A 225 51.38 -17.49 28.65
N PRO A 226 50.08 -17.91 28.79
CA PRO A 226 48.79 -17.55 28.12
C PRO A 226 47.61 -17.28 29.09
N ASN A 227 46.68 -16.36 28.78
CA ASN A 227 45.23 -16.56 28.97
C ASN A 227 44.43 -15.27 28.72
N GLY A 228 43.33 -15.42 27.97
CA GLY A 228 42.29 -14.42 27.82
C GLY A 228 42.65 -13.30 26.86
N THR A 229 42.49 -13.55 25.56
CA THR A 229 42.63 -12.54 24.50
C THR A 229 41.58 -11.44 24.70
N LYS A 230 41.90 -10.42 25.50
CA LYS A 230 41.15 -9.16 25.50
C LYS A 230 41.42 -8.45 24.17
N PRO A 231 40.40 -8.02 23.41
CA PRO A 231 40.62 -7.33 22.15
C PRO A 231 41.38 -6.02 22.39
N ASN A 232 42.41 -5.76 21.59
CA ASN A 232 43.16 -4.50 21.65
C ASN A 232 42.19 -3.31 21.50
N PRO A 233 42.29 -2.23 22.31
CA PRO A 233 41.38 -1.08 22.26
C PRO A 233 41.39 -0.39 20.88
N VAL A 234 42.49 -0.50 20.14
CA VAL A 234 42.58 -0.06 18.73
C VAL A 234 41.65 -0.89 17.85
N SER A 235 41.58 -2.22 18.02
CA SER A 235 40.72 -3.09 17.21
C SER A 235 39.22 -2.88 17.46
N SER A 236 38.83 -2.60 18.72
CA SER A 236 37.45 -2.25 19.10
C SER A 236 37.03 -0.89 18.52
N ALA A 237 37.89 0.13 18.62
CA ALA A 237 37.63 1.45 18.02
C ALA A 237 37.52 1.40 16.48
N TYR A 238 38.38 0.61 15.81
CA TYR A 238 38.29 0.37 14.37
C TYR A 238 36.99 -0.36 13.99
N ARG A 239 36.56 -1.35 14.78
CA ARG A 239 35.31 -2.09 14.57
C ARG A 239 34.09 -1.17 14.73
N HIS A 240 34.03 -0.37 15.80
CA HIS A 240 32.95 0.62 16.00
C HIS A 240 32.88 1.65 14.85
N ASN A 241 34.01 2.16 14.37
CA ASN A 241 34.02 3.09 13.24
C ASN A 241 33.52 2.43 11.95
N ARG A 242 33.84 1.15 11.73
CA ARG A 242 33.35 0.38 10.56
C ARG A 242 31.84 0.16 10.63
N HIS A 243 31.29 -0.24 11.78
CA HIS A 243 29.85 -0.43 11.96
C HIS A 243 29.07 0.88 11.74
N ARG A 244 29.55 1.99 12.32
CA ARG A 244 28.98 3.33 12.09
C ARG A 244 29.04 3.75 10.63
N HIS A 245 30.16 3.50 9.95
CA HIS A 245 30.28 3.83 8.52
C HIS A 245 29.31 3.00 7.66
N ARG A 246 29.14 1.71 7.96
CA ARG A 246 28.16 0.85 7.27
C ARG A 246 26.72 1.31 7.50
N ALA A 247 26.35 1.65 8.74
CA ALA A 247 25.02 2.18 9.05
C ALA A 247 24.71 3.46 8.25
N LEU A 248 25.67 4.38 8.14
CA LEU A 248 25.52 5.61 7.35
C LEU A 248 25.47 5.35 5.84
N LEU A 249 26.18 4.34 5.34
CA LEU A 249 26.11 3.94 3.93
C LEU A 249 24.74 3.36 3.58
N VAL A 250 24.14 2.57 4.48
CA VAL A 250 22.79 2.03 4.31
C VAL A 250 21.79 3.19 4.20
N ASP A 251 21.77 4.12 5.16
CA ASP A 251 20.94 5.34 5.10
C ASP A 251 21.13 6.11 3.76
N LYS A 252 22.36 6.20 3.26
CA LYS A 252 22.68 6.95 2.03
C LYS A 252 22.19 6.24 0.76
N ILE A 253 22.29 4.92 0.70
CA ILE A 253 21.78 4.12 -0.42
C ILE A 253 20.26 4.12 -0.41
N SER A 254 19.64 3.94 0.76
CA SER A 254 18.17 3.94 0.93
C SER A 254 17.53 5.23 0.41
N ARG A 255 18.16 6.38 0.61
CA ARG A 255 17.69 7.69 0.09
C ARG A 255 17.52 7.77 -1.42
N VAL A 256 18.23 6.93 -2.18
CA VAL A 256 18.16 6.92 -3.65
C VAL A 256 17.33 5.74 -4.14
N VAL A 257 17.54 4.56 -3.55
CA VAL A 257 16.86 3.33 -3.97
C VAL A 257 15.35 3.40 -3.73
N PHE A 258 14.89 3.92 -2.58
CA PHE A 258 13.46 3.96 -2.26
C PHE A 258 12.66 4.90 -3.19
N PRO A 259 13.07 6.17 -3.40
CA PRO A 259 12.37 7.03 -4.35
C PRO A 259 12.41 6.51 -5.79
N LEU A 260 13.56 5.99 -6.25
CA LEU A 260 13.66 5.44 -7.61
C LEU A 260 12.76 4.23 -7.81
N SER A 261 12.77 3.29 -6.87
CA SER A 261 11.94 2.10 -6.96
C SER A 261 10.44 2.41 -6.90
N PHE A 262 10.03 3.45 -6.15
CA PHE A 262 8.64 3.92 -6.19
C PHE A 262 8.26 4.56 -7.52
N VAL A 263 9.13 5.37 -8.12
CA VAL A 263 8.89 5.94 -9.46
C VAL A 263 8.75 4.82 -10.49
N ILE A 264 9.62 3.82 -10.44
CA ILE A 264 9.54 2.64 -11.32
C ILE A 264 8.22 1.91 -11.11
N LEU A 265 7.84 1.64 -9.85
CA LEU A 265 6.58 0.95 -9.55
C LEU A 265 5.38 1.73 -10.05
N ASN A 266 5.32 3.05 -9.81
CA ASN A 266 4.22 3.88 -10.30
C ASN A 266 4.15 3.87 -11.82
N THR A 267 5.29 4.02 -12.49
CA THR A 267 5.34 4.02 -13.95
C THR A 267 4.86 2.68 -14.52
N ALA A 268 5.34 1.56 -13.97
CA ALA A 268 4.93 0.22 -14.37
C ALA A 268 3.46 -0.07 -14.04
N TYR A 269 2.98 0.41 -12.88
CA TYR A 269 1.59 0.28 -12.49
C TYR A 269 0.66 1.01 -13.46
N TRP A 270 0.97 2.29 -13.73
CA TRP A 270 0.18 3.11 -14.64
C TRP A 270 0.25 2.61 -16.08
N SER A 271 1.39 2.10 -16.55
CA SER A 271 1.48 1.52 -17.89
C SER A 271 0.58 0.29 -18.04
N VAL A 272 0.67 -0.67 -17.11
CA VAL A 272 -0.19 -1.85 -17.12
C VAL A 272 -1.66 -1.46 -16.98
N TYR A 273 -1.96 -0.49 -16.11
CA TYR A 273 -3.32 -0.04 -15.88
C TYR A 273 -3.94 0.61 -17.13
N LEU A 274 -3.20 1.51 -17.79
CA LEU A 274 -3.65 2.19 -19.00
C LEU A 274 -3.78 1.18 -20.16
N ASP A 275 -2.82 0.28 -20.33
CA ASP A 275 -2.89 -0.78 -21.35
C ASP A 275 -4.09 -1.71 -21.14
N THR A 276 -4.50 -1.94 -19.89
CA THR A 276 -5.70 -2.75 -19.58
C THR A 276 -7.00 -1.97 -19.79
N VAL A 277 -6.97 -0.63 -19.72
CA VAL A 277 -8.14 0.25 -19.90
C VAL A 277 -8.36 0.60 -21.38
N ASP A 278 -7.28 0.72 -22.15
CA ASP A 278 -7.28 1.04 -23.58
C ASP A 278 -7.04 -0.21 -24.46
N GLY A 279 -6.82 -1.37 -23.82
CA GLY A 279 -6.66 -2.65 -24.49
C GLY A 279 -7.88 -2.96 -25.37
N PRO A 280 -7.67 -3.35 -26.64
CA PRO A 280 -8.78 -3.74 -27.50
C PRO A 280 -9.46 -4.97 -26.91
N LEU A 281 -10.79 -5.02 -27.01
CA LEU A 281 -11.56 -6.28 -27.04
C LEU A 281 -10.76 -7.29 -27.88
N VAL A 282 -10.04 -8.21 -27.24
CA VAL A 282 -9.30 -9.23 -27.97
C VAL A 282 -10.28 -10.33 -28.33
N LEU A 283 -10.86 -10.17 -29.53
CA LEU A 283 -11.57 -11.13 -30.40
C LEU A 283 -12.50 -12.16 -29.75
#